data_AF-A0A7C6AUI3-F1
#
_entry.id   AF-A0A7C6AUI3-F1
#
_cell.length_a   1.000
_cell.length_b   1.000
_cell.length_c   1.000
_cell.angle_alpha   90.00
_cell.angle_beta   90.00
_cell.angle_gamma   90.00
#
_symmetry.space_group_name_H-M   'P 1'
#
loop_
_entity.id
_entity.type
_entity.pdbx_description
1 polymer ?
#
loop_
_entity_poly.entity_id
_entity_poly.type
_entity_poly.pdbx_seq_one_letter_code
_entity_poly.pdbx_strand_id
1 'polypeptide(L)' 'MFKDYNTTRKKLVLPEYGRNVQIMVDHLLTIEDRELRNKAAQTVIAVMGNLNPHLRDQSD' A
#
# COMPACT_ATOMS: atom_id res chain seq x y z
N MET A 1 13.62 -7.70 -25.26
CA MET A 1 12.52 -6.87 -24.72
C MET A 1 11.67 -7.75 -23.81
N PHE A 2 11.95 -7.75 -22.51
CA PHE A 2 11.20 -8.56 -21.56
C PHE A 2 9.79 -7.95 -21.42
N LYS A 3 8.78 -8.66 -21.96
CA LYS A 3 7.37 -8.33 -21.73
C LYS A 3 7.06 -8.67 -20.27
N ASP A 4 6.87 -7.65 -19.44
CA ASP A 4 6.27 -7.82 -18.11
C ASP A 4 4.80 -8.19 -18.28
N TYR A 5 4.53 -9.49 -18.41
CA TYR A 5 3.17 -10.00 -18.45
C TYR A 5 2.50 -9.77 -17.09
N ASN A 6 1.30 -9.19 -17.12
CA ASN A 6 0.48 -8.99 -15.92
C ASN A 6 0.14 -10.31 -15.19
N THR A 7 0.29 -11.46 -15.87
CA THR A 7 -0.04 -12.80 -15.37
C THR A 7 1.00 -13.38 -14.39
N THR A 8 2.19 -12.79 -14.28
CA THR A 8 3.19 -13.19 -13.27
C THR A 8 3.18 -12.29 -12.03
N ARG A 9 2.34 -11.25 -12.02
CA ARG A 9 2.27 -10.30 -10.90
C ARG A 9 1.59 -10.96 -9.71
N LYS A 10 2.18 -10.79 -8.51
CA LYS A 10 1.56 -11.23 -7.25
C LYS A 10 0.11 -10.78 -7.20
N LYS A 11 -0.78 -11.71 -6.87
CA LYS A 11 -2.21 -11.45 -6.63
C LYS A 11 -2.34 -10.22 -5.72
N LEU A 12 -3.18 -9.28 -6.13
CA LEU A 12 -3.45 -8.12 -5.31
C LEU A 12 -4.20 -8.59 -4.06
N VAL A 13 -3.62 -8.41 -2.87
CA VAL A 13 -4.29 -8.74 -1.59
C VAL A 13 -5.44 -7.78 -1.35
N LEU A 14 -5.22 -6.50 -1.65
CA LEU A 14 -6.20 -5.43 -1.59
C LEU A 14 -6.38 -4.81 -2.98
N PRO A 15 -7.22 -5.41 -3.86
CA PRO A 15 -7.44 -4.91 -5.21
C PRO A 15 -8.09 -3.52 -5.25
N GLU A 16 -8.91 -3.17 -4.25
CA GLU A 16 -9.63 -1.90 -4.13
C GLU A 16 -8.72 -0.68 -3.96
N TYR A 17 -7.50 -0.89 -3.44
CA TYR A 17 -6.48 0.15 -3.28
C TYR A 17 -5.44 0.16 -4.41
N GLY A 18 -5.49 -0.83 -5.31
CA GLY A 18 -4.62 -0.91 -6.48
C GLY A 18 -3.14 -1.23 -6.19
N ARG A 19 -2.35 -1.32 -7.27
CA ARG A 19 -0.92 -1.71 -7.24
C ARG A 19 -0.06 -0.69 -6.49
N ASN A 20 -0.38 0.61 -6.58
CA ASN A 20 0.42 1.67 -5.98
C ASN A 20 0.46 1.56 -4.46
N VAL A 21 -0.68 1.27 -3.82
CA VAL A 21 -0.72 1.03 -2.37
C VAL A 21 0.10 -0.20 -1.99
N GLN A 22 0.06 -1.26 -2.79
CA GLN A 22 0.91 -2.42 -2.53
C GLN A 22 2.40 -2.11 -2.65
N ILE A 23 2.81 -1.32 -3.65
CA ILE A 23 4.21 -0.89 -3.77
C ILE A 23 4.63 -0.08 -2.54
N MET A 24 3.76 0.82 -2.06
CA MET A 24 4.04 1.60 -0.85
C MET A 24 4.17 0.69 0.39
N VAL A 25 3.29 -0.31 0.55
CA VAL A 25 3.37 -1.29 1.65
C VAL A 25 4.64 -2.16 1.53
N ASP A 26 4.96 -2.63 0.33
CA ASP A 26 6.18 -3.40 0.07
C ASP A 26 7.43 -2.57 0.43
N HIS A 27 7.42 -1.26 0.16
CA HIS A 27 8.51 -0.37 0.58
C HIS A 27 8.63 -0.26 2.10
N LEU A 28 7.51 -0.25 2.86
CA LEU A 28 7.58 -0.23 4.34
C LEU A 28 8.36 -1.42 4.92
N LEU A 29 8.30 -2.58 4.25
CA LEU A 29 9.03 -3.78 4.66
C LEU A 29 10.55 -3.65 4.48
N THR A 30 11.00 -2.70 3.67
CA THR A 30 12.43 -2.42 3.43
C THR A 30 13.02 -1.45 4.46
N ILE A 31 12.19 -0.78 5.27
CA ILE A 31 12.64 0.22 6.24
C ILE A 31 12.96 -0.46 7.57
N GLU A 32 14.25 -0.50 7.92
CA GLU A 32 14.72 -1.10 9.18
C GLU A 32 14.39 -0.21 10.39
N ASP A 33 14.64 1.10 10.25
CA ASP A 33 14.39 2.08 11.31
C ASP A 33 12.90 2.13 11.65
N ARG A 34 12.59 1.82 12.90
CA ARG A 34 11.21 1.71 13.39
C ARG A 34 10.47 3.05 13.32
N GLU A 35 11.11 4.16 13.65
CA GLU A 35 10.50 5.48 13.66
C GLU A 35 10.19 5.95 12.24
N LEU A 36 11.14 5.75 11.32
CA LEU A 36 10.97 6.05 9.91
C LEU A 36 9.89 5.17 9.29
N ARG A 37 9.88 3.86 9.59
CA ARG A 37 8.87 2.92 9.11
C ARG A 37 7.48 3.32 9.60
N ASN A 38 7.35 3.71 10.86
CA ASN A 38 6.07 4.17 11.42
C ASN A 38 5.58 5.45 10.74
N LYS A 39 6.45 6.44 10.52
CA LYS A 39 6.09 7.68 9.82
C LYS A 39 5.66 7.42 8.37
N ALA A 40 6.40 6.57 7.66
CA ALA A 40 6.03 6.16 6.32
C ALA A 40 4.69 5.40 6.30
N ALA A 41 4.46 4.50 7.26
CA ALA A 41 3.20 3.76 7.39
C ALA A 41 2.00 4.69 7.58
N GLN A 42 2.12 5.72 8.42
CA GLN A 42 1.07 6.74 8.61
C GLN A 42 0.73 7.46 7.31
N THR A 43 1.72 7.72 6.47
CA THR A 43 1.51 8.33 5.14
C THR A 43 0.74 7.38 4.22
N VAL A 44 1.09 6.09 4.21
CA VAL A 44 0.36 5.09 3.41
C VAL A 44 -1.09 4.97 3.87
N ILE A 45 -1.33 4.94 5.19
CA ILE A 45 -2.69 4.92 5.77
C ILE A 45 -3.48 6.16 5.35
N ALA A 46 -2.87 7.35 5.37
CA ALA A 46 -3.53 8.57 4.91
C ALA A 46 -3.91 8.51 3.42
N VAL A 47 -3.05 7.96 2.56
CA VAL A 47 -3.35 7.75 1.14
C VAL A 47 -4.50 6.76 0.95
N MET A 48 -4.48 5.64 1.68
CA MET A 48 -5.59 4.67 1.66
C MET A 48 -6.90 5.33 2.09
N GLY A 49 -6.89 6.11 3.17
CA GLY A 49 -8.05 6.83 3.64
C GLY A 49 -8.57 7.89 2.65
N ASN A 50 -7.71 8.50 1.84
CA ASN A 50 -8.13 9.42 0.78
C ASN A 50 -8.73 8.70 -0.44
N LEU A 51 -8.25 7.49 -0.74
CA LEU A 51 -8.76 6.66 -1.84
C LEU A 51 -10.12 6.05 -1.50
N ASN A 52 -10.36 5.72 -0.23
CA ASN A 52 -11.65 5.22 0.23
C ASN A 52 -12.05 5.87 1.58
N PRO A 53 -12.61 7.09 1.54
CA PRO A 53 -12.94 7.85 2.74
C PRO A 53 -14.04 7.20 3.60
N HIS A 54 -14.91 6.39 2.99
CA HIS A 54 -15.98 5.69 3.71
C HIS A 54 -15.48 4.65 4.72
N LEU A 55 -14.25 4.13 4.54
CA LEU A 55 -13.65 3.18 5.49
C LEU A 55 -13.04 3.86 6.72
N ARG A 56 -12.79 5.17 6.66
CA ARG A 56 -12.28 5.94 7.81
C ARG A 56 -13.34 6.15 8.88
N ASP A 57 -14.62 6.17 8.49
CA ASP A 57 -15.76 6.46 9.36
C ASP A 57 -16.26 5.23 10.14
N GLN A 58 -15.81 4.02 9.77
CA GLN A 58 -16.21 2.75 10.42
C GLN A 58 -15.21 2.25 11.47
N SER A 59 -14.13 2.99 11.72
CA SER A 59 -13.11 2.65 12.71
C SER A 59 -13.32 3.47 13.99
N ASP A 60 -14.41 3.21 14.71
CA ASP A 60 -14.66 3.73 16.08
C ASP A 60 -14.85 2.53 17.03
#